data_AF-A0A3P7DX86-F1
#
_entry.id   AF-A0A3P7DX86-F1
#
_cell.length_a   1.000
_cell.length_b   1.000
_cell.length_c   1.000
_cell.angle_alpha   90.00
_cell.angle_beta   90.00
_cell.angle_gamma   90.00
#
_symmetry.space_group_name_H-M   'P 1'
#
loop_
_entity.id
_entity.type
_entity.pdbx_description
1 polymer ?
#
loop_
_entity_poly.entity_id
_entity_poly.type
_entity_poly.pdbx_seq_one_letter_code
_entity_poly.pdbx_strand_id
1 'polypeptide(L)'
;MAQKPIKYNELEEFPADEVTQGSSVVASLRNVSEAKEIAEGVYSEIFVAEYKMETVILKLIPVGDDKPIDGCYISSFREGVAKLVVLKEIADLCQVKQGYSTEGFVQLKGAMVVKGEPYS
;
A
#
# COMPACT_ATOMS: atom_id res chain seq x y z
N MET A 1 12.29 -18.31 11.60
CA MET A 1 13.32 -17.34 11.19
C MET A 1 12.79 -15.96 11.49
N ALA A 2 13.52 -15.11 12.21
CA ALA A 2 13.09 -13.73 12.45
C ALA A 2 13.45 -12.90 11.21
N GLN A 3 12.46 -12.31 10.53
CA GLN A 3 12.71 -11.33 9.48
C GLN A 3 13.32 -10.06 10.12
N LYS A 4 14.42 -9.57 9.53
CA LYS A 4 15.05 -8.31 9.96
C LYS A 4 14.26 -7.13 9.35
N PRO A 5 14.05 -6.03 10.09
CA PRO A 5 13.26 -4.89 9.62
C PRO A 5 13.92 -4.26 8.39
N ILE A 6 13.19 -3.93 7.32
CA ILE A 6 13.69 -3.19 6.14
C ILE A 6 13.74 -1.69 6.44
N LYS A 7 14.90 -1.04 6.22
CA LYS A 7 15.00 0.42 6.24
C LYS A 7 14.52 0.97 4.90
N TYR A 8 13.44 1.76 4.93
CA TYR A 8 12.98 2.52 3.78
C TYR A 8 13.65 3.90 3.82
N ASN A 9 14.61 4.13 2.93
CA ASN A 9 15.21 5.44 2.70
C ASN A 9 14.71 5.95 1.34
N GLU A 10 14.21 7.18 1.34
CA GLU A 10 13.83 7.98 0.15
C GLU A 10 12.54 7.55 -0.59
N LEU A 11 11.54 8.44 -0.52
CA LEU A 11 10.28 8.34 -1.26
C LEU A 11 10.39 9.22 -2.50
N GLU A 12 10.41 8.64 -3.68
CA GLU A 12 10.24 9.40 -4.93
C GLU A 12 8.75 9.62 -5.20
N GLU A 13 8.34 10.89 -5.25
CA GLU A 13 7.04 11.31 -5.77
C GLU A 13 7.05 11.19 -7.30
N PHE A 14 6.17 10.35 -7.85
CA PHE A 14 5.88 10.36 -9.28
C PHE A 14 4.73 11.33 -9.57
N PRO A 15 4.87 12.27 -10.52
CA PRO A 15 3.77 13.12 -10.93
C PRO A 15 2.68 12.27 -11.59
N ALA A 16 1.55 12.14 -10.89
CA ALA A 16 0.34 11.53 -11.42
C ALA A 16 -0.42 12.60 -12.21
N ASP A 17 -0.06 12.79 -13.47
CA ASP A 17 -0.99 13.35 -14.43
C ASP A 17 -2.23 12.42 -14.41
N GLU A 18 -3.39 12.98 -14.06
CA GLU A 18 -4.71 12.33 -13.82
C GLU A 18 -5.06 11.80 -12.42
N VAL A 19 -4.35 12.19 -11.34
CA VAL A 19 -4.92 12.14 -9.97
C VAL A 19 -5.23 13.56 -9.50
N THR A 20 -6.44 14.00 -9.81
CA THR A 20 -7.06 15.27 -9.41
C THR A 20 -6.84 15.56 -7.91
N GLN A 21 -6.17 16.69 -7.64
CA GLN A 21 -6.11 17.46 -6.39
C GLN A 21 -5.92 16.64 -5.08
N GLY A 22 -4.66 16.38 -4.73
CA GLY A 22 -4.31 15.85 -3.42
C GLY A 22 -2.81 15.84 -3.10
N SER A 23 -2.05 16.87 -3.50
CA SER A 23 -0.59 17.02 -3.29
C SER A 23 -0.13 17.12 -1.82
N SER A 24 -0.85 16.54 -0.86
CA SER A 24 -0.57 16.67 0.59
C SER A 24 -0.53 15.34 1.36
N VAL A 25 -0.79 14.19 0.72
CA VAL A 25 -0.89 12.90 1.45
C VAL A 25 0.47 12.18 1.63
N VAL A 26 1.51 12.55 0.87
CA VAL A 26 2.73 11.73 0.74
C VAL A 26 3.76 11.94 1.86
N ALA A 27 3.65 13.00 2.67
CA ALA A 27 4.68 13.38 3.66
C ALA A 27 4.42 12.93 5.12
N SER A 28 3.47 12.01 5.41
CA SER A 28 2.99 11.81 6.79
C SER A 28 3.01 10.40 7.40
N LEU A 29 3.55 9.38 6.74
CA LEU A 29 3.94 8.14 7.43
C LEU A 29 5.27 8.38 8.18
N ARG A 30 5.20 9.14 9.28
CA ARG A 30 6.39 9.63 10.01
C ARG A 30 7.19 8.53 10.71
N ASN A 31 6.61 7.35 10.93
CA ASN A 31 7.35 6.24 11.53
C ASN A 31 6.61 4.89 11.35
N VAL A 32 7.06 4.04 10.44
CA VAL A 32 6.57 2.64 10.34
C VAL A 32 7.43 1.66 11.15
N SER A 33 8.43 2.13 11.91
CA SER A 33 9.32 1.23 12.67
C SER A 33 8.64 0.50 13.83
N GLU A 34 7.48 0.99 14.27
CA GLU A 34 6.63 0.36 15.28
C GLU A 34 5.55 -0.53 14.66
N ALA A 35 5.49 -0.64 13.33
CA ALA A 35 4.51 -1.47 12.66
C ALA A 35 4.71 -2.93 13.06
N LYS A 36 3.62 -3.58 13.47
CA LYS A 36 3.62 -4.97 13.89
C LYS A 36 2.97 -5.83 12.82
N GLU A 37 3.69 -6.83 12.34
CA GLU A 37 3.11 -7.83 11.45
C GLU A 37 1.95 -8.56 12.15
N ILE A 38 0.83 -8.70 11.45
CA ILE A 38 -0.37 -9.38 11.95
C ILE A 38 -0.81 -10.55 11.06
N ALA A 39 -0.40 -10.58 9.80
CA ALA A 39 -0.75 -11.64 8.86
C ALA A 39 0.18 -11.65 7.65
N GLU A 40 0.33 -12.83 7.07
CA GLU A 40 1.00 -13.08 5.80
C GLU A 40 -0.04 -13.56 4.77
N GLY A 41 0.11 -13.12 3.54
CA GLY A 41 -0.58 -13.66 2.38
C GLY A 41 0.43 -14.07 1.31
N VAL A 42 0.00 -14.88 0.35
CA VAL A 42 0.88 -15.48 -0.69
C VAL A 42 1.81 -14.47 -1.37
N TYR A 43 1.36 -13.22 -1.52
CA TYR A 43 2.13 -12.13 -2.15
C TYR A 43 2.03 -10.84 -1.34
N SER A 44 1.88 -10.91 -0.02
CA SER A 44 1.80 -9.70 0.79
C SER A 44 2.04 -9.94 2.27
N GLU A 45 2.70 -9.00 2.92
CA GLU A 45 2.79 -8.93 4.37
C GLU A 45 1.84 -7.84 4.88
N ILE A 46 1.18 -8.10 6.00
CA ILE A 46 0.17 -7.21 6.58
C ILE A 46 0.63 -6.77 7.96
N PHE A 47 0.73 -5.46 8.14
CA PHE A 47 1.14 -4.83 9.39
C PHE A 47 0.03 -3.94 9.95
N VAL A 48 -0.04 -3.84 11.28
CA VAL A 48 -0.77 -2.79 11.98
C VAL A 48 0.22 -1.66 12.29
N ALA A 49 -0.17 -0.42 12.00
CA ALA A 49 0.62 0.78 12.30
C ALA A 49 -0.28 1.93 12.74
N GLU A 50 0.31 2.95 13.35
CA GLU A 50 -0.37 4.21 13.67
C GLU A 50 -0.12 5.24 12.56
N TYR A 51 -1.19 5.86 12.06
CA TYR A 51 -1.14 6.92 11.07
C TYR A 51 -2.15 8.01 11.43
N LYS A 52 -1.66 9.24 11.67
CA LYS A 52 -2.48 10.40 12.07
C LYS A 52 -3.40 10.11 13.27
N MET A 53 -2.90 9.41 14.28
CA MET A 53 -3.63 8.95 15.48
C MET A 53 -4.78 7.96 15.19
N GLU A 54 -4.79 7.36 14.00
CA GLU A 54 -5.67 6.25 13.66
C GLU A 54 -4.83 4.98 13.49
N THR A 55 -5.30 3.88 14.07
CA THR A 55 -4.76 2.56 13.77
C THR A 55 -5.14 2.17 12.34
N VAL A 56 -4.14 1.86 11.51
CA VAL A 56 -4.30 1.48 10.11
C VAL A 56 -3.66 0.13 9.81
N ILE A 57 -4.14 -0.50 8.74
CA ILE A 57 -3.50 -1.68 8.15
C ILE A 57 -2.60 -1.24 7.00
N LEU A 58 -1.33 -1.67 7.05
CA LEU A 58 -0.38 -1.55 5.96
C LEU A 58 -0.29 -2.91 5.26
N LYS A 59 -0.53 -2.93 3.95
CA LYS A 59 -0.35 -4.13 3.13
C LYS A 59 0.81 -3.91 2.17
N LEU A 60 1.91 -4.59 2.40
CA LEU A 60 3.07 -4.56 1.52
C LEU A 60 2.86 -5.57 0.39
N ILE A 61 2.98 -5.13 -0.85
CA ILE A 61 2.86 -5.99 -2.04
C ILE A 61 4.13 -5.81 -2.86
N PRO A 62 4.95 -6.87 -3.05
CA PRO A 62 6.10 -6.77 -3.92
C PRO A 62 5.63 -6.55 -5.36
N VAL A 63 6.21 -5.52 -5.97
CA VAL A 63 6.06 -5.22 -7.39
C VAL A 63 7.45 -5.13 -8.01
N GLY A 64 7.59 -5.64 -9.22
CA GLY A 64 8.87 -5.62 -9.92
C GLY A 64 8.80 -6.38 -11.24
N ASP A 65 9.95 -6.48 -11.88
CA ASP A 65 10.11 -7.33 -13.06
C ASP A 65 10.01 -8.80 -12.65
N ASP A 66 9.57 -9.66 -13.58
CA ASP A 66 9.05 -11.05 -13.42
C ASP A 66 9.98 -12.10 -12.72
N LYS A 67 10.99 -11.66 -11.97
CA LYS A 67 11.81 -12.51 -11.13
C LYS A 67 10.99 -13.00 -9.93
N PRO A 68 10.90 -14.32 -9.71
CA PRO A 68 10.19 -14.84 -8.56
C PRO A 68 10.89 -14.47 -7.25
N ILE A 69 10.11 -14.11 -6.23
CA ILE A 69 10.55 -14.05 -4.83
C ILE A 69 10.10 -15.36 -4.19
N ASP A 70 11.02 -16.11 -3.60
CA ASP A 70 10.75 -17.42 -2.97
C ASP A 70 9.98 -18.41 -3.87
N GLY A 71 10.30 -18.41 -5.18
CA GLY A 71 9.66 -19.28 -6.18
C GLY A 71 8.27 -18.82 -6.63
N CYS A 72 7.78 -17.69 -6.09
CA CYS A 72 6.49 -17.11 -6.42
C CYS A 72 6.66 -15.91 -7.37
N TYR A 73 5.96 -15.92 -8.50
CA TYR A 73 5.93 -14.77 -9.42
C TYR A 73 5.33 -13.56 -8.70
N ILE A 74 6.07 -12.46 -8.66
CA ILE A 74 5.59 -11.19 -8.12
C ILE A 74 4.72 -10.50 -9.16
N SER A 75 3.74 -9.72 -8.69
CA SER A 75 2.93 -8.93 -9.61
C SER A 75 3.80 -7.89 -10.33
N SER A 76 3.59 -7.76 -11.64
CA SER A 76 4.15 -6.63 -12.37
C SER A 76 3.64 -5.32 -11.78
N PHE A 77 4.40 -4.24 -11.96
CA PHE A 77 3.93 -2.90 -11.55
C PHE A 77 2.53 -2.59 -12.10
N ARG A 78 2.28 -2.96 -13.37
CA ARG A 78 0.98 -2.78 -14.03
C ARG A 78 -0.15 -3.53 -13.31
N GLU A 79 0.09 -4.76 -12.88
CA GLU A 79 -0.89 -5.53 -12.10
C GLU A 79 -1.11 -4.93 -10.70
N GLY A 80 -0.05 -4.39 -10.07
CA GLY A 80 -0.16 -3.65 -8.82
C GLY A 80 -1.05 -2.41 -8.96
N VAL A 81 -0.82 -1.59 -9.98
CA VAL A 81 -1.65 -0.41 -10.29
C VAL A 81 -3.10 -0.81 -10.57
N ALA A 82 -3.33 -1.85 -11.36
CA ALA A 82 -4.70 -2.32 -11.65
C ALA A 82 -5.46 -2.70 -10.37
N LYS A 83 -4.81 -3.42 -9.43
CA LYS A 83 -5.38 -3.73 -8.12
C LYS A 83 -5.69 -2.47 -7.32
N LEU A 84 -4.80 -1.48 -7.33
CA LEU A 84 -4.99 -0.22 -6.63
C LEU A 84 -6.18 0.59 -7.19
N VAL A 85 -6.34 0.64 -8.51
CA VAL A 85 -7.49 1.29 -9.17
C VAL A 85 -8.80 0.66 -8.73
N VAL A 86 -8.91 -0.68 -8.78
CA VAL A 86 -10.12 -1.38 -8.32
C VAL A 86 -10.41 -1.10 -6.84
N LEU A 87 -9.38 -1.12 -5.98
CA LEU A 87 -9.53 -0.81 -4.55
C LEU A 87 -10.04 0.62 -4.30
N LYS A 88 -9.58 1.58 -5.09
CA LYS A 88 -10.05 2.97 -5.01
C LYS A 88 -11.53 3.08 -5.38
N GLU A 89 -11.92 2.49 -6.51
CA GLU A 89 -13.32 2.53 -6.98
C GLU A 89 -14.30 1.88 -5.99
N ILE A 90 -13.93 0.74 -5.38
CA ILE A 90 -14.79 0.09 -4.38
C ILE A 90 -14.79 0.84 -3.04
N ALA A 91 -13.69 1.49 -2.65
CA ALA A 91 -13.64 2.30 -1.43
C ALA A 91 -14.55 3.54 -1.56
N ASP A 92 -14.66 4.11 -2.75
CA ASP A 92 -15.54 5.25 -3.03
C ASP A 92 -17.04 4.90 -2.99
N LEU A 93 -17.41 3.61 -2.96
CA LEU A 93 -18.80 3.18 -2.78
C LEU A 93 -19.37 3.52 -1.39
N CYS A 94 -18.55 3.95 -0.43
CA CYS A 94 -19.04 4.51 0.83
C CYS A 94 -19.75 5.86 0.62
N GLN A 95 -19.49 6.55 -0.49
CA GLN A 95 -20.15 7.80 -0.83
C GLN A 95 -21.53 7.52 -1.45
N VAL A 96 -22.57 8.20 -0.96
CA VAL A 96 -23.92 8.06 -1.53
C VAL A 96 -23.93 8.61 -2.95
N LYS A 97 -24.09 7.71 -3.93
CA LYS A 97 -24.22 8.07 -5.33
C LYS A 97 -25.44 7.38 -5.92
N GLN A 98 -26.36 8.18 -6.46
CA GLN A 98 -27.61 7.68 -7.06
C GLN A 98 -28.48 6.84 -6.09
N GLY A 99 -28.39 7.10 -4.78
CA GLY A 99 -29.14 6.36 -3.76
C GLY A 99 -28.54 5.03 -3.33
N TYR A 100 -27.37 4.66 -3.87
CA TYR A 100 -26.62 3.49 -3.46
C TYR A 100 -25.36 3.90 -2.69
N SER A 101 -25.09 3.21 -1.60
CA SER A 101 -23.85 3.31 -0.82
C SER A 101 -23.62 2.03 -0.04
N THR A 102 -22.37 1.70 0.25
CA THR A 102 -22.01 0.60 1.16
C THR A 102 -20.71 0.90 1.89
N GLU A 103 -20.70 0.60 3.19
CA GLU A 103 -19.49 0.60 4.02
C GLU A 103 -18.87 -0.81 4.11
N GLY A 104 -19.37 -1.77 3.32
CA GLY A 104 -18.93 -3.17 3.35
C GLY A 104 -17.56 -3.43 2.70
N PHE A 105 -16.93 -2.41 2.14
CA PHE A 105 -15.58 -2.49 1.59
C PHE A 105 -14.57 -1.78 2.49
N VAL A 106 -13.33 -2.28 2.48
CA VAL A 106 -12.23 -1.63 3.20
C VAL A 106 -11.95 -0.24 2.63
N GLN A 107 -11.75 0.74 3.50
CA GLN A 107 -11.36 2.08 3.10
C GLN A 107 -9.86 2.14 2.76
N LEU A 108 -9.52 2.79 1.65
CA LEU A 108 -8.14 3.06 1.26
C LEU A 108 -7.73 4.44 1.79
N LYS A 109 -6.85 4.48 2.80
CA LYS A 109 -6.34 5.74 3.38
C LYS A 109 -5.21 6.39 2.55
N GLY A 110 -4.53 5.59 1.74
CA GLY A 110 -3.43 6.02 0.87
C GLY A 110 -2.72 4.82 0.24
N ALA A 111 -1.88 5.09 -0.75
CA ALA A 111 -1.02 4.09 -1.38
C ALA A 111 0.30 4.75 -1.80
N MET A 112 1.37 3.97 -1.81
CA MET A 112 2.71 4.43 -2.15
C MET A 112 3.50 3.30 -2.79
N VAL A 113 4.43 3.67 -3.66
CA VAL A 113 5.45 2.76 -4.19
C VAL A 113 6.72 3.05 -3.41
N VAL A 114 7.34 1.99 -2.89
CA VAL A 114 8.58 2.08 -2.13
C VAL A 114 9.66 1.27 -2.82
N LYS A 115 10.88 1.78 -2.78
CA LYS A 115 12.08 1.05 -3.16
C LYS A 115 12.92 0.82 -1.91
N GLY A 116 13.24 -0.43 -1.62
CA GLY A 116 14.19 -0.78 -0.58
C GLY A 116 15.60 -0.88 -1.14
N GLU A 117 16.60 -0.60 -0.31
CA GLU A 117 17.98 -1.01 -0.59
C GLU A 117 18.23 -2.39 0.03
N PRO A 118 18.97 -3.28 -0.66
CA PRO A 118 19.41 -4.52 -0.04
C PRO A 118 20.29 -4.20 1.17
N TYR A 119 20.06 -4.87 2.29
CA TYR A 119 20.97 -4.81 3.44
C TYR A 119 22.35 -5.34 3.03
N SER A 120 23.36 -4.47 3.05
CA SER A 120 24.79 -4.81 2.98
C SER A 120 25.28 -5.44 4.28
#